data_AF-A0A2D7VTV1-F1
#
_entry.id   AF-A0A2D7VTV1-F1
#
_cell.length_a   1.000
_cell.length_b   1.000
_cell.length_c   1.000
_cell.angle_alpha   90.00
_cell.angle_beta   90.00
_cell.angle_gamma   90.00
#
_symmetry.space_group_name_H-M   'P 1'
#
loop_
_entity.id
_entity.type
_entity.pdbx_description
1 polymer ?
#
loop_
_entity_poly.entity_id
_entity_poly.type
_entity_poly.pdbx_seq_one_letter_code
_entity_poly.pdbx_strand_id
1 'polypeptide(L)'
;MKAIKIELKWAFIFTITMLVWMLFEKTLGWHDEKIADHFWLTFLFVPFAILMYVLVMREKRRRQFDKKMTWLQGFVTGLKMAIFVALLSPLAQYITHNYITPEYFNNVVTYSVTNDLMSIKEANDYFNINNYIWQSALGALGGGLIISAIVAIFMKRS
;
A
#
# COMPACT_ATOMS: atom_id res chain seq x y z
N MET A 1 24.38 6.89 4.43
CA MET A 1 23.03 7.39 4.05
C MET A 1 22.80 7.56 2.54
N LYS A 2 23.82 7.74 1.66
CA LYS A 2 23.61 7.86 0.20
C LYS A 2 22.94 6.63 -0.46
N ALA A 3 23.11 5.44 0.14
CA ALA A 3 22.64 4.17 -0.41
C ALA A 3 21.16 3.84 -0.15
N ILE A 4 20.41 4.61 0.66
CA ILE A 4 18.99 4.34 0.96
C ILE A 4 18.04 5.49 0.55
N LYS A 5 18.62 6.62 0.11
CA LYS A 5 17.87 7.85 -0.20
C LYS A 5 16.84 7.62 -1.33
N ILE A 6 17.13 6.74 -2.28
CA ILE A 6 16.23 6.44 -3.39
C ILE A 6 15.00 5.70 -2.88
N GLU A 7 15.19 4.65 -2.10
CA GLU A 7 14.13 3.83 -1.51
C GLU A 7 13.25 4.65 -0.57
N LEU A 8 13.85 5.47 0.30
CA LEU A 8 13.10 6.36 1.19
C LEU A 8 12.27 7.39 0.41
N LYS A 9 12.85 8.01 -0.62
CA LYS A 9 12.13 8.96 -1.50
C LYS A 9 10.92 8.27 -2.16
N TRP A 10 11.11 7.07 -2.71
CA TRP A 10 10.02 6.34 -3.35
C TRP A 10 8.98 5.83 -2.36
N ALA A 11 9.36 5.53 -1.11
CA ALA A 11 8.39 5.22 -0.06
C ALA A 11 7.49 6.43 0.26
N PHE A 12 8.04 7.64 0.36
CA PHE A 12 7.20 8.84 0.50
C PHE A 12 6.27 9.06 -0.69
N ILE A 13 6.77 8.91 -1.92
CA ILE A 13 5.94 9.03 -3.12
C ILE A 13 4.82 7.97 -3.11
N PHE A 14 5.13 6.73 -2.73
CA PHE A 14 4.14 5.66 -2.62
C PHE A 14 3.07 6.02 -1.59
N THR A 15 3.47 6.45 -0.39
CA THR A 15 2.52 6.85 0.67
C THR A 15 1.62 8.00 0.24
N ILE A 16 2.17 9.03 -0.43
CA ILE A 16 1.37 10.14 -0.97
C ILE A 16 0.40 9.62 -2.04
N THR A 17 0.87 8.75 -2.94
CA THR A 17 0.01 8.16 -3.98
C THR A 17 -1.12 7.34 -3.37
N MET A 18 -0.85 6.61 -2.29
CA MET A 18 -1.86 5.87 -1.54
C MET A 18 -2.88 6.81 -0.90
N LEU A 19 -2.46 7.92 -0.28
CA LEU A 19 -3.40 8.91 0.28
C LEU A 19 -4.27 9.57 -0.80
N VAL A 20 -3.69 9.88 -1.95
CA VAL A 20 -4.43 10.38 -3.13
C VAL A 20 -5.44 9.31 -3.60
N TRP A 21 -5.05 8.04 -3.61
CA TRP A 21 -5.94 6.93 -3.95
C TRP A 21 -7.10 6.80 -2.95
N MET A 22 -6.84 6.88 -1.64
CA MET A 22 -7.90 6.86 -0.62
C MET A 22 -8.89 8.04 -0.80
N LEU A 23 -8.38 9.23 -1.12
CA LEU A 23 -9.24 10.38 -1.44
C LEU A 23 -10.09 10.10 -2.69
N PHE A 24 -9.48 9.53 -3.73
CA PHE A 24 -10.19 9.15 -4.95
C PHE A 24 -11.31 8.14 -4.68
N GLU A 25 -11.04 7.06 -3.93
CA GLU A 25 -12.05 6.07 -3.56
C GLU A 25 -13.22 6.70 -2.80
N LYS A 26 -12.93 7.60 -1.85
CA LYS A 26 -13.97 8.36 -1.15
C LYS A 26 -14.81 9.18 -2.12
N THR A 27 -14.18 9.93 -3.04
CA THR A 27 -14.93 10.76 -4.00
C THR A 27 -15.83 9.96 -4.95
N LEU A 28 -15.53 8.66 -5.17
CA LEU A 28 -16.38 7.76 -5.93
C LEU A 28 -17.49 7.10 -5.11
N GLY A 29 -17.55 7.39 -3.81
CA GLY A 29 -18.54 6.84 -2.87
C GLY A 29 -18.20 5.45 -2.35
N TRP A 30 -17.01 4.91 -2.66
CA TRP A 30 -16.63 3.54 -2.24
C TRP A 30 -16.40 3.43 -0.74
N HIS A 31 -16.22 4.54 -0.02
CA HIS A 31 -16.14 4.52 1.44
C HIS A 31 -17.49 4.80 2.12
N ASP A 32 -18.53 5.07 1.33
CA ASP A 32 -19.85 5.53 1.77
C ASP A 32 -20.96 4.73 1.07
N GLU A 33 -21.73 5.36 0.18
CA GLU A 33 -22.91 4.81 -0.51
C GLU A 33 -22.65 3.53 -1.32
N LYS A 34 -21.44 3.35 -1.85
CA LYS A 34 -21.03 2.20 -2.69
C LYS A 34 -20.02 1.31 -2.00
N ILE A 35 -20.12 1.17 -0.68
CA ILE A 35 -19.16 0.40 0.12
C ILE A 35 -19.10 -1.08 -0.26
N ALA A 36 -20.18 -1.62 -0.83
CA ALA A 36 -20.20 -2.97 -1.41
C ALA A 36 -19.12 -3.16 -2.49
N ASP A 37 -18.85 -2.11 -3.28
CA ASP A 37 -17.91 -2.16 -4.39
C ASP A 37 -16.45 -2.03 -3.95
N HIS A 38 -16.21 -1.44 -2.76
CA HIS A 38 -14.87 -1.16 -2.25
C HIS A 38 -13.97 -2.39 -2.21
N PHE A 39 -14.52 -3.51 -1.76
CA PHE A 39 -13.76 -4.76 -1.55
C PHE A 39 -12.99 -5.19 -2.80
N TRP A 40 -13.59 -5.08 -3.99
CA TRP A 40 -12.93 -5.48 -5.24
C TRP A 40 -12.22 -4.30 -5.92
N LEU A 41 -12.80 -3.10 -5.85
CA LEU A 41 -12.27 -1.95 -6.60
C LEU A 41 -10.99 -1.38 -5.98
N THR A 42 -10.74 -1.57 -4.68
CA THR A 42 -9.48 -1.12 -4.06
C THR A 42 -8.25 -1.82 -4.63
N PHE A 43 -8.40 -3.06 -5.14
CA PHE A 43 -7.31 -3.77 -5.82
C PHE A 43 -6.85 -3.10 -7.11
N LEU A 44 -7.60 -2.14 -7.66
CA LEU A 44 -7.16 -1.30 -8.79
C LEU A 44 -5.94 -0.43 -8.44
N PHE A 45 -5.57 -0.33 -7.16
CA PHE A 45 -4.30 0.27 -6.74
C PHE A 45 -3.07 -0.59 -7.09
N VAL A 46 -3.22 -1.92 -7.22
CA VAL A 46 -2.09 -2.85 -7.41
C VAL A 46 -1.21 -2.50 -8.61
N PRO A 47 -1.73 -2.16 -9.80
CA PRO A 47 -0.92 -1.67 -10.92
C PRO A 47 -0.07 -0.44 -10.58
N PHE A 48 -0.59 0.52 -9.80
CA PHE A 48 0.16 1.69 -9.36
C PHE A 48 1.27 1.29 -8.39
N ALA A 49 1.00 0.36 -7.46
CA ALA A 49 2.03 -0.18 -6.60
C ALA A 49 3.15 -0.83 -7.41
N ILE A 50 2.83 -1.72 -8.35
CA ILE A 50 3.82 -2.37 -9.24
C ILE A 50 4.64 -1.32 -10.00
N LEU A 51 3.99 -0.28 -10.54
CA LEU A 51 4.67 0.82 -11.23
C LEU A 51 5.70 1.49 -10.32
N MET A 52 5.37 1.78 -9.06
CA MET A 52 6.33 2.38 -8.11
C MET A 52 7.53 1.46 -7.85
N TYR A 53 7.32 0.14 -7.74
CA TYR A 53 8.40 -0.84 -7.61
C TYR A 53 9.29 -0.90 -8.87
N VAL A 54 8.70 -0.81 -10.06
CA VAL A 54 9.46 -0.70 -11.32
C VAL A 54 10.31 0.57 -11.32
N LEU A 55 9.73 1.71 -10.91
CA LEU A 55 10.39 3.01 -10.95
C LEU A 55 11.53 3.13 -9.94
N VAL A 56 11.37 2.65 -8.70
CA VAL A 56 12.45 2.65 -7.69
C VAL A 56 13.64 1.81 -8.17
N MET A 57 13.38 0.61 -8.71
CA MET A 57 14.43 -0.26 -9.23
C MET A 57 15.10 0.34 -10.48
N ARG A 58 14.32 0.97 -11.36
CA ARG A 58 14.85 1.63 -12.57
C ARG A 58 15.77 2.78 -12.21
N GLU A 59 15.38 3.60 -11.25
CA GLU A 59 16.22 4.69 -10.77
C GLU A 59 17.48 4.18 -10.07
N LYS A 60 17.33 3.17 -9.21
CA LYS A 60 18.46 2.54 -8.49
C LYS A 60 19.49 1.95 -9.46
N ARG A 61 19.03 1.15 -10.44
CA ARG A 61 19.88 0.59 -11.50
C ARG A 61 20.64 1.66 -12.26
N ARG A 62 19.99 2.77 -12.63
CA ARG A 62 20.62 3.86 -13.37
C ARG A 62 21.65 4.63 -12.53
N ARG A 63 21.38 4.86 -11.25
CA ARG A 63 22.15 5.79 -10.41
C ARG A 63 23.20 5.12 -9.51
N GLN A 64 23.07 3.82 -9.23
CA GLN A 64 23.89 3.14 -8.23
C GLN A 64 24.42 1.77 -8.65
N PHE A 65 23.93 1.21 -9.76
CA PHE A 65 24.41 -0.08 -10.27
C PHE A 65 24.90 0.00 -11.72
N ASP A 66 25.36 1.17 -12.19
CA ASP A 66 25.95 1.34 -13.53
C ASP A 66 25.13 0.73 -14.68
N LYS A 67 23.80 0.87 -14.58
CA LYS A 67 22.81 0.30 -15.51
C LYS A 67 22.72 -1.23 -15.55
N LYS A 68 23.53 -1.94 -14.77
CA LYS A 68 23.49 -3.41 -14.60
C LYS A 68 22.92 -3.75 -13.23
N MET A 69 21.89 -4.58 -13.17
CA MET A 69 21.28 -4.94 -11.88
C MET A 69 21.09 -6.44 -11.82
N THR A 70 21.63 -7.06 -10.77
CA THR A 70 21.33 -8.46 -10.47
C THR A 70 19.92 -8.57 -9.90
N TRP A 71 19.35 -9.77 -9.95
CA TRP A 71 18.03 -10.01 -9.34
C TRP A 71 18.04 -9.66 -7.84
N LEU A 72 19.08 -10.10 -7.10
CA LEU A 72 19.20 -9.83 -5.66
C LEU A 72 19.28 -8.33 -5.36
N GLN A 73 20.00 -7.55 -6.16
CA GLN A 73 20.05 -6.09 -6.02
C GLN A 73 18.68 -5.44 -6.23
N GLY A 74 17.91 -5.90 -7.23
CA GLY A 74 16.53 -5.47 -7.45
C GLY A 74 15.62 -5.81 -6.29
N PHE A 75 15.64 -7.08 -5.88
CA PHE A 75 14.83 -7.59 -4.78
C PHE A 75 15.08 -6.84 -3.47
N VAL A 76 16.35 -6.63 -3.10
CA VAL A 76 16.72 -5.88 -1.89
C VAL A 76 16.32 -4.41 -1.99
N THR A 77 16.35 -3.82 -3.19
CA THR A 77 15.89 -2.43 -3.40
C THR A 77 14.39 -2.30 -3.12
N GLY A 78 13.57 -3.18 -3.68
CA GLY A 78 12.12 -3.17 -3.43
C GLY A 78 11.78 -3.53 -1.98
N LEU A 79 12.52 -4.47 -1.37
CA LEU A 79 12.32 -4.83 0.04
C LEU A 79 12.59 -3.66 0.99
N LYS A 80 13.67 -2.90 0.77
CA LYS A 80 13.96 -1.69 1.55
C LYS A 80 12.85 -0.65 1.40
N MET A 81 12.32 -0.46 0.20
CA MET A 81 11.17 0.42 -0.01
C MET A 81 9.94 -0.09 0.75
N ALA A 82 9.64 -1.38 0.70
CA ALA A 82 8.52 -1.99 1.43
C ALA A 82 8.61 -1.72 2.95
N ILE A 83 9.81 -1.86 3.53
CA ILE A 83 10.05 -1.55 4.95
C ILE A 83 9.74 -0.08 5.26
N PHE A 84 10.20 0.86 4.44
CA PHE A 84 9.89 2.28 4.65
C PHE A 84 8.40 2.58 4.48
N VAL A 85 7.72 1.96 3.50
CA VAL A 85 6.27 2.12 3.33
C VAL A 85 5.52 1.56 4.54
N ALA A 86 5.91 0.39 5.05
CA ALA A 86 5.33 -0.19 6.25
C ALA A 86 5.50 0.72 7.48
N LEU A 87 6.68 1.33 7.65
CA LEU A 87 6.93 2.31 8.72
C LEU A 87 6.09 3.59 8.58
N LEU A 88 5.79 4.02 7.36
CA LEU A 88 4.93 5.18 7.08
C LEU A 88 3.43 4.84 7.14
N SER A 89 3.08 3.55 7.09
CA SER A 89 1.68 3.12 7.01
C SER A 89 0.81 3.52 8.20
N PRO A 90 1.27 3.53 9.48
CA PRO A 90 0.43 3.99 10.58
C PRO A 90 -0.01 5.44 10.43
N LEU A 91 0.91 6.30 9.98
CA LEU A 91 0.60 7.71 9.69
C LEU A 91 -0.38 7.83 8.52
N ALA A 92 -0.20 7.03 7.46
CA ALA A 92 -1.11 7.03 6.32
C ALA A 92 -2.51 6.59 6.73
N GLN A 93 -2.64 5.51 7.51
CA GLN A 93 -3.91 5.01 8.05
C GLN A 93 -4.59 6.05 8.96
N TYR A 94 -3.81 6.70 9.82
CA TYR A 94 -4.33 7.79 10.65
C TYR A 94 -4.90 8.94 9.81
N ILE A 95 -4.17 9.40 8.79
CA ILE A 95 -4.65 10.46 7.88
C ILE A 95 -5.92 10.01 7.15
N THR A 96 -5.92 8.80 6.60
CA THR A 96 -7.07 8.25 5.88
C THR A 96 -8.32 8.22 6.75
N HIS A 97 -8.24 7.67 7.95
CA HIS A 97 -9.44 7.45 8.78
C HIS A 97 -9.80 8.59 9.72
N ASN A 98 -8.99 9.65 9.83
CA ASN A 98 -9.35 10.84 10.62
C ASN A 98 -9.69 12.05 9.75
N TYR A 99 -9.16 12.13 8.52
CA TYR A 99 -9.32 13.31 7.67
C TYR A 99 -9.89 13.00 6.29
N ILE A 100 -9.53 11.87 5.69
CA ILE A 100 -10.08 11.51 4.39
C ILE A 100 -11.48 10.96 4.60
N THR A 101 -11.63 9.83 5.28
CA THR A 101 -12.89 9.08 5.42
C THR A 101 -13.20 8.71 6.89
N PRO A 102 -13.61 9.69 7.72
CA PRO A 102 -13.84 9.47 9.14
C PRO A 102 -14.97 8.45 9.44
N GLU A 103 -15.96 8.34 8.55
CA GLU A 103 -17.12 7.45 8.75
C GLU A 103 -16.92 6.04 8.18
N TYR A 104 -15.79 5.75 7.51
CA TYR A 104 -15.56 4.47 6.84
C TYR A 104 -15.80 3.26 7.75
N PHE A 105 -15.27 3.28 8.98
CA PHE A 105 -15.41 2.15 9.91
C PHE A 105 -16.88 1.94 10.32
N ASN A 106 -17.63 3.00 10.59
CA ASN A 106 -19.06 2.91 10.90
C ASN A 106 -19.84 2.36 9.70
N ASN A 107 -19.55 2.86 8.50
CA ASN A 107 -20.21 2.46 7.27
C ASN A 107 -19.95 0.98 6.96
N VAL A 108 -18.69 0.53 7.05
CA VAL A 108 -18.34 -0.86 6.71
C VAL A 108 -18.87 -1.84 7.75
N VAL A 109 -18.85 -1.49 9.04
CA VAL A 109 -19.46 -2.33 10.11
C VAL A 109 -20.96 -2.47 9.87
N THR A 110 -21.64 -1.35 9.63
CA THR A 110 -23.09 -1.36 9.37
C THR A 110 -23.42 -2.22 8.15
N TYR A 111 -22.68 -2.04 7.05
CA TYR A 111 -22.83 -2.83 5.84
C TYR A 111 -22.59 -4.33 6.07
N SER A 112 -21.48 -4.70 6.73
CA SER A 112 -21.14 -6.10 6.98
C SER A 112 -22.17 -6.81 7.87
N VAL A 113 -22.72 -6.13 8.88
CA VAL A 113 -23.74 -6.69 9.76
C VAL A 113 -25.10 -6.78 9.07
N THR A 114 -25.52 -5.73 8.35
CA THR A 114 -26.82 -5.71 7.66
C THR A 114 -26.92 -6.76 6.55
N ASN A 115 -25.79 -7.14 5.95
CA ASN A 115 -25.72 -8.14 4.88
C ASN A 115 -25.27 -9.53 5.39
N ASP A 116 -25.34 -9.80 6.70
CA ASP A 116 -24.99 -11.10 7.31
C ASP A 116 -23.57 -11.61 6.96
N LEU A 117 -22.63 -10.70 6.67
CA LEU A 117 -21.25 -11.05 6.33
C LEU A 117 -20.40 -11.30 7.58
N MET A 118 -20.73 -10.63 8.68
CA MET A 118 -20.05 -10.73 9.98
C MET A 118 -21.03 -10.45 11.12
N SER A 119 -20.79 -11.04 12.29
CA SER A 119 -21.47 -10.59 13.51
C SER A 119 -21.01 -9.18 13.92
N ILE A 120 -21.84 -8.44 14.68
CA ILE A 120 -21.48 -7.10 15.16
C ILE A 120 -20.18 -7.09 15.98
N LYS A 121 -19.91 -8.16 16.73
CA LYS A 121 -18.68 -8.30 17.52
C LYS A 121 -17.47 -8.47 16.61
N GLU A 122 -17.54 -9.40 15.66
CA GLU A 122 -16.45 -9.63 14.69
C GLU A 122 -16.17 -8.39 13.84
N ALA A 123 -17.23 -7.69 13.40
CA ALA A 123 -17.10 -6.48 12.62
C ALA A 123 -16.36 -5.37 13.39
N ASN A 124 -16.69 -5.14 14.67
CA ASN A 124 -15.98 -4.14 15.49
C ASN A 124 -14.54 -4.56 15.82
N ASP A 125 -14.31 -5.85 16.08
CA ASP A 125 -12.98 -6.40 16.32
C ASP A 125 -12.08 -6.28 15.07
N TYR A 126 -12.66 -6.36 13.87
CA TYR A 126 -11.95 -6.29 12.59
C TYR A 126 -11.81 -4.86 12.04
N PHE A 127 -12.89 -4.09 11.98
CA PHE A 127 -12.95 -2.76 11.36
C PHE A 127 -12.67 -1.65 12.37
N ASN A 128 -11.40 -1.54 12.77
CA ASN A 128 -10.94 -0.44 13.61
C ASN A 128 -9.52 -0.03 13.24
N ILE A 129 -9.15 1.19 13.65
CA ILE A 129 -7.87 1.81 13.30
C ILE A 129 -6.66 1.00 13.77
N ASN A 130 -6.71 0.38 14.96
CA ASN A 130 -5.60 -0.39 15.49
C ASN A 130 -5.32 -1.62 14.61
N ASN A 131 -6.38 -2.35 14.26
CA ASN A 131 -6.27 -3.51 13.39
C ASN A 131 -5.84 -3.09 11.98
N TYR A 132 -6.40 -2.01 11.43
CA TYR A 132 -6.05 -1.52 10.09
C TYR A 132 -4.60 -1.03 9.99
N ILE A 133 -4.05 -0.42 11.05
CA ILE A 133 -2.62 -0.07 11.10
C ILE A 133 -1.75 -1.33 10.97
N TRP A 134 -2.04 -2.38 11.75
CA TRP A 134 -1.28 -3.63 11.69
C TRP A 134 -1.44 -4.35 10.35
N GLN A 135 -2.67 -4.47 9.85
CA GLN A 135 -2.96 -5.07 8.54
C GLN A 135 -2.24 -4.30 7.42
N SER A 136 -2.27 -2.98 7.45
CA SER A 136 -1.59 -2.15 6.45
C SER A 136 -0.07 -2.31 6.50
N ALA A 137 0.53 -2.36 7.69
CA ALA A 137 1.97 -2.53 7.84
C ALA A 137 2.43 -3.91 7.37
N LEU A 138 1.75 -4.98 7.81
CA LEU A 138 2.04 -6.35 7.42
C LEU A 138 1.76 -6.59 5.93
N GLY A 139 0.66 -6.03 5.42
CA GLY A 139 0.32 -6.07 3.99
C GLY A 139 1.35 -5.36 3.12
N ALA A 140 1.85 -4.20 3.54
CA ALA A 140 2.93 -3.49 2.84
C ALA A 140 4.23 -4.32 2.79
N LEU A 141 4.58 -4.99 3.88
CA LEU A 141 5.76 -5.87 3.92
C LEU A 141 5.56 -7.12 3.05
N GLY A 142 4.46 -7.85 3.24
CA GLY A 142 4.17 -9.10 2.52
C GLY A 142 3.96 -8.88 1.03
N GLY A 143 3.06 -7.96 0.67
CA GLY A 143 2.83 -7.58 -0.73
C GLY A 143 4.08 -6.97 -1.37
N GLY A 144 4.79 -6.13 -0.63
CA GLY A 144 6.04 -5.53 -1.09
C GLY A 144 7.16 -6.55 -1.34
N LEU A 145 7.25 -7.61 -0.55
CA LEU A 145 8.17 -8.72 -0.76
C LEU A 145 7.85 -9.46 -2.06
N ILE A 146 6.58 -9.82 -2.28
CA ILE A 146 6.12 -10.53 -3.48
C ILE A 146 6.35 -9.67 -4.73
N ILE A 147 5.87 -8.42 -4.73
CA ILE A 147 6.02 -7.50 -5.85
C ILE A 147 7.52 -7.27 -6.15
N SER A 148 8.34 -7.09 -5.11
CA SER A 148 9.78 -6.91 -5.28
C SER A 148 10.43 -8.11 -5.97
N ALA A 149 10.09 -9.34 -5.57
CA ALA A 149 10.64 -10.55 -6.17
C ALA A 149 10.27 -10.67 -7.65
N ILE A 150 9.01 -10.40 -8.00
CA ILE A 150 8.50 -10.46 -9.38
C ILE A 150 9.12 -9.35 -10.23
N VAL A 151 9.05 -8.10 -9.80
CA VAL A 151 9.56 -6.96 -10.57
C VAL A 151 11.07 -7.06 -10.78
N ALA A 152 11.82 -7.59 -9.80
CA ALA A 152 13.25 -7.80 -9.92
C ALA A 152 13.63 -8.75 -11.08
N ILE A 153 12.77 -9.71 -11.46
CA ILE A 153 12.99 -10.60 -12.62
C ILE A 153 13.07 -9.76 -13.90
N PHE A 154 12.09 -8.89 -14.12
CA PHE A 154 12.02 -8.03 -15.31
C PHE A 154 13.05 -6.90 -15.29
N MET A 155 13.50 -6.49 -14.11
CA MET A 155 14.47 -5.41 -13.94
C MET A 155 15.93 -5.90 -13.98
N LYS A 156 16.17 -7.21 -13.90
CA LYS A 156 17.50 -7.80 -14.04
C LYS A 156 18.12 -7.41 -15.39
N ARG A 157 19.35 -6.92 -15.34
CA ARG A 157 20.24 -6.66 -16.48
C ARG A 157 21.62 -7.10 -16.03
N SER A 158 21.89 -8.39 -16.16
CA SER A 158 23.19 -9.02 -15.90
C SER A 158 23.98 -9.08 -17.19
#